data_AF-A0A4Z1BK18-F1
#
_entry.id   AF-A0A4Z1BK18-F1
#
_cell.length_a   1.000
_cell.length_b   1.000
_cell.length_c   1.000
_cell.angle_alpha   90.00
_cell.angle_beta   90.00
_cell.angle_gamma   90.00
#
_symmetry.space_group_name_H-M   'P 1'
#
loop_
_entity.id
_entity.type
_entity.pdbx_description
1 polymer ?
#
loop_
_entity_poly.entity_id
_entity_poly.type
_entity_poly.pdbx_seq_one_letter_code
_entity_poly.pdbx_strand_id
1 'polypeptide(L)'
;PAAPAPPPPSPRPTLAAAMQDAPVQLSAILCRRRISLAELRGLTQGRLLTLPRNSLAQATLETADGQVLATGKFGEAEGCHALRLRDPAQPLAGDEADFPARHAPGDLDGMPGVAPPQDLARPDPFRETGAGAPVVSFPAMTGLTMLGG
;
A
#
# COMPACT_ATOMS: atom_id res chain seq x y z
N PRO A 1 14.05 -55.96 -17.64
CA PRO A 1 13.52 -55.63 -16.30
C PRO A 1 14.03 -54.26 -15.83
N ALA A 2 13.18 -53.23 -15.89
CA ALA A 2 13.47 -51.90 -15.35
C ALA A 2 12.76 -51.77 -13.99
N ALA A 3 13.52 -51.39 -12.95
CA ALA A 3 12.99 -51.18 -11.61
C ALA A 3 12.06 -49.94 -11.58
N PRO A 4 10.91 -49.99 -10.89
CA PRO A 4 10.00 -48.87 -10.81
C PRO A 4 10.62 -47.72 -10.01
N ALA A 5 10.49 -46.50 -10.54
CA ALA A 5 11.00 -45.27 -9.95
C ALA A 5 10.35 -44.99 -8.56
N PRO A 6 11.07 -44.35 -7.64
CA PRO A 6 10.55 -44.08 -6.30
C PRO A 6 9.34 -43.13 -6.34
N PRO A 7 8.34 -43.34 -5.45
CA PRO A 7 7.12 -42.55 -5.43
C PRO A 7 7.40 -41.07 -5.07
N PRO A 8 6.58 -40.13 -5.59
CA PRO A 8 6.77 -38.71 -5.35
C PRO A 8 6.64 -38.36 -3.85
N PRO A 9 7.43 -37.39 -3.36
CA PRO A 9 7.40 -37.01 -1.95
C PRO A 9 6.04 -36.45 -1.55
N SER A 10 5.55 -36.88 -0.39
CA SER A 10 4.26 -36.44 0.17
C SER A 10 4.29 -34.93 0.49
N PRO A 11 3.20 -34.19 0.23
CA PRO A 11 3.13 -32.77 0.55
C PRO A 11 3.29 -32.56 2.06
N ARG A 12 4.20 -31.68 2.44
CA ARG A 12 4.46 -31.35 3.84
C ARG A 12 3.28 -30.57 4.42
N PRO A 13 2.88 -30.83 5.68
CA PRO A 13 1.82 -30.06 6.33
C PRO A 13 2.21 -28.57 6.35
N THR A 14 1.28 -27.71 5.95
CA THR A 14 1.49 -26.27 5.87
C THR A 14 1.04 -25.59 7.16
N LEU A 15 1.74 -24.53 7.56
CA LEU A 15 1.36 -23.69 8.70
C LEU A 15 0.21 -22.72 8.38
N ALA A 16 -0.32 -22.75 7.15
CA ALA A 16 -1.25 -21.76 6.63
C ALA A 16 -2.50 -21.61 7.50
N ALA A 17 -3.08 -22.73 7.94
CA ALA A 17 -4.27 -22.70 8.79
C ALA A 17 -3.99 -22.05 10.16
N ALA A 18 -2.88 -22.42 10.80
CA ALA A 18 -2.50 -21.85 12.09
C ALA A 18 -2.13 -20.36 12.01
N MET A 19 -1.60 -19.91 10.88
CA MET A 19 -1.25 -18.50 10.68
C MET A 19 -2.45 -17.58 10.41
N GLN A 20 -3.57 -18.11 9.89
CA GLN A 20 -4.77 -17.30 9.63
C GLN A 20 -5.42 -16.79 10.91
N ASP A 21 -5.37 -17.57 11.99
CA ASP A 21 -5.94 -17.22 13.29
C ASP A 21 -4.98 -16.38 14.17
N ALA A 22 -3.78 -16.09 13.68
CA ALA A 22 -2.79 -15.34 14.44
C ALA A 22 -3.25 -13.88 14.61
N PRO A 23 -3.36 -13.36 15.86
CA PRO A 23 -3.81 -12.00 16.09
C PRO A 23 -2.76 -10.98 15.62
N VAL A 24 -3.19 -9.97 14.86
CA VAL A 24 -2.33 -8.87 14.38
C VAL A 24 -2.80 -7.57 15.00
N GLN A 25 -1.89 -6.87 15.68
CA GLN A 25 -2.15 -5.56 16.24
C GLN A 25 -2.04 -4.49 15.14
N LEU A 26 -3.12 -3.74 14.95
CA LEU A 26 -3.20 -2.68 13.95
C LEU A 26 -3.56 -1.36 14.62
N SER A 27 -2.90 -0.29 14.19
CA SER A 27 -3.11 1.07 14.66
C SER A 27 -3.58 1.96 13.52
N ALA A 28 -4.70 2.66 13.71
CA ALA A 28 -5.15 3.69 12.78
C ALA A 28 -4.48 5.03 13.13
N ILE A 29 -3.66 5.53 12.22
CA ILE A 29 -2.93 6.79 12.40
C ILE A 29 -3.62 7.88 11.57
N LEU A 30 -4.12 8.91 12.25
CA LEU A 30 -4.82 10.01 11.59
C LEU A 30 -3.89 10.85 10.70
N CYS A 31 -2.72 11.23 11.22
CA CYS A 31 -1.67 11.89 10.44
C CYS A 31 -0.33 11.84 11.17
N ARG A 32 0.76 11.94 10.42
CA ARG A 32 2.12 12.13 10.95
C ARG A 32 2.62 13.52 10.56
N ARG A 33 2.75 14.42 11.55
CA ARG A 33 3.21 15.80 11.33
C ARG A 33 4.60 16.01 11.92
N ARG A 34 5.49 16.65 11.15
CA ARG A 34 6.77 17.16 11.64
C ARG A 34 6.53 18.50 12.34
N ILE A 35 7.08 18.64 13.55
CA ILE A 35 7.02 19.88 14.34
C ILE A 35 8.43 20.25 14.80
N SER A 36 8.68 21.53 15.02
CA SER A 36 9.97 22.00 15.55
C SER A 36 10.13 21.62 17.03
N LEU A 37 11.37 21.53 17.51
CA LEU A 37 11.64 21.30 18.93
C LEU A 37 11.10 22.43 19.82
N ALA A 38 11.03 23.66 19.31
CA ALA A 38 10.42 24.79 20.02
C ALA A 38 8.92 24.57 20.22
N GLU A 39 8.19 24.16 19.17
CA GLU A 39 6.77 23.82 19.26
C GLU A 39 6.51 22.63 20.18
N LEU A 40 7.34 21.58 20.09
CA LEU A 40 7.24 20.41 20.96
C LEU A 40 7.37 20.80 22.44
N ARG A 41 8.32 21.68 22.78
CA ARG A 41 8.49 22.20 24.16
C ARG A 41 7.35 23.11 24.61
N GLY A 42 6.64 23.73 23.67
CA GLY A 42 5.50 24.60 23.94
C GLY A 42 4.16 23.86 24.03
N LEU A 43 4.14 22.52 23.95
CA LEU A 43 2.91 21.75 24.10
C LEU A 43 2.49 21.70 25.57
N THR A 44 1.31 22.23 25.83
CA THR A 44 0.65 22.24 27.14
C THR A 44 -0.79 21.76 26.98
N GLN A 45 -1.43 21.40 28.09
CA GLN A 45 -2.84 21.03 28.08
C GLN A 45 -3.68 22.18 27.48
N GLY A 46 -4.57 21.84 26.54
CA GLY A 46 -5.41 22.81 25.84
C GLY A 46 -4.74 23.49 24.63
N ARG A 47 -3.45 23.22 24.37
CA ARG A 47 -2.79 23.71 23.15
C ARG A 47 -3.36 23.00 21.91
N LEU A 48 -3.82 23.79 20.95
CA LEU A 48 -4.37 23.28 19.69
C LEU A 48 -3.25 22.93 18.70
N LEU A 49 -3.33 21.74 18.11
CA LEU A 49 -2.47 21.28 17.02
C LEU A 49 -3.23 21.41 15.70
N THR A 50 -2.74 22.27 14.80
CA THR A 50 -3.32 22.37 13.46
C THR A 50 -3.06 21.09 12.68
N LEU A 51 -4.11 20.39 12.31
CA LEU A 51 -4.02 19.21 11.45
C LEU A 51 -4.02 19.64 9.98
N PRO A 52 -3.27 18.95 9.10
CA PRO A 52 -3.43 19.10 7.66
C PRO A 52 -4.88 18.87 7.23
N ARG A 53 -5.36 19.63 6.24
CA ARG A 53 -6.76 19.57 5.76
C ARG A 53 -7.18 18.16 5.31
N ASN A 54 -6.24 17.38 4.77
CA ASN A 54 -6.49 16.06 4.22
C ASN A 54 -6.35 14.91 5.23
N SER A 55 -6.08 15.18 6.51
CA SER A 55 -5.83 14.13 7.52
C SER A 55 -7.02 13.19 7.74
N LEU A 56 -8.25 13.69 7.69
CA LEU A 56 -9.44 12.84 7.82
C LEU A 56 -9.66 11.95 6.60
N ALA A 57 -9.22 12.42 5.43
CA ALA A 57 -9.33 11.68 4.20
C ALA A 57 -8.16 10.72 3.99
N GLN A 58 -7.00 10.90 4.64
CA GLN A 58 -5.79 10.13 4.38
C GLN A 58 -5.22 9.49 5.65
N ALA A 59 -6.11 8.94 6.49
CA ALA A 59 -5.67 8.16 7.64
C ALA A 59 -5.05 6.83 7.17
N THR A 60 -3.99 6.40 7.84
CA THR A 60 -3.25 5.17 7.51
C THR A 60 -3.58 4.07 8.53
N LEU A 61 -3.66 2.83 8.06
CA LEU A 61 -3.70 1.65 8.91
C LEU A 61 -2.31 1.03 8.93
N GLU A 62 -1.70 0.96 10.11
CA GLU A 62 -0.32 0.54 10.29
C GLU A 62 -0.22 -0.65 11.25
N THR A 63 0.79 -1.51 11.04
CA THR A 63 1.16 -2.54 12.00
C THR A 63 1.93 -1.94 13.19
N ALA A 64 2.20 -2.74 14.22
CA ALA A 64 3.04 -2.34 15.36
C ALA A 64 4.43 -1.83 14.93
N ASP A 65 4.97 -2.35 13.82
CA ASP A 65 6.27 -1.96 13.28
C ASP A 65 6.23 -0.67 12.43
N GLY A 66 5.04 -0.05 12.29
CA GLY A 66 4.83 1.15 11.49
C GLY A 66 4.73 0.88 9.99
N GLN A 67 4.55 -0.37 9.56
CA GLN A 67 4.29 -0.69 8.16
C GLN A 67 2.86 -0.30 7.80
N VAL A 68 2.71 0.56 6.78
CA VAL A 68 1.40 0.94 6.25
C VAL A 68 0.81 -0.22 5.45
N LEU A 69 -0.36 -0.71 5.88
CA LEU A 69 -1.12 -1.75 5.19
C LEU A 69 -2.15 -1.15 4.23
N ALA A 70 -2.81 -0.07 4.65
CA ALA A 70 -3.88 0.56 3.88
C ALA A 70 -4.03 2.04 4.22
N THR A 71 -4.73 2.77 3.36
CA THR A 71 -5.16 4.15 3.62
C THR A 71 -6.67 4.24 3.53
N GLY A 72 -7.26 5.19 4.24
CA GLY A 72 -8.70 5.27 4.37
C GLY A 72 -9.22 6.61 4.85
N LYS A 73 -10.54 6.73 4.80
CA LYS A 73 -11.26 7.88 5.37
C LYS A 73 -11.65 7.55 6.80
N PHE A 74 -11.23 8.40 7.73
CA PHE A 74 -11.65 8.33 9.12
C PHE A 74 -13.11 8.78 9.26
N GLY A 75 -13.86 8.08 10.10
CA GLY A 75 -15.25 8.36 10.37
C GLY A 75 -15.74 7.61 11.60
N GLU A 76 -17.05 7.41 11.65
CA GLU A 76 -17.73 6.74 12.75
C GLU A 76 -18.66 5.66 12.19
N ALA A 77 -18.70 4.51 12.86
CA ALA A 77 -19.68 3.47 12.63
C ALA A 77 -20.16 2.97 14.00
N GLU A 78 -21.48 2.94 14.20
CA GLU A 78 -22.11 2.43 15.44
C GLU A 78 -21.58 3.09 16.73
N GLY A 79 -21.30 4.40 16.71
CA GLY A 79 -20.75 5.12 17.87
C GLY A 79 -19.26 4.90 18.12
N CYS A 80 -18.59 4.13 17.26
CA CYS A 80 -17.16 3.83 17.35
C CYS A 80 -16.37 4.52 16.23
N HIS A 81 -15.13 4.90 16.52
CA HIS A 81 -14.19 5.39 15.51
C HIS A 81 -13.91 4.28 14.48
N ALA A 82 -14.14 4.57 13.21
CA ALA A 82 -14.02 3.62 12.12
C ALA A 82 -13.16 4.19 10.98
N LEU A 83 -12.44 3.31 10.30
CA LEU A 83 -11.64 3.65 9.13
C LEU A 83 -12.22 2.94 7.91
N ARG A 84 -12.76 3.70 6.96
CA ARG A 84 -13.17 3.14 5.66
C ARG A 84 -11.93 3.00 4.79
N LEU A 85 -11.48 1.75 4.61
CA LEU A 85 -10.36 1.41 3.75
C LEU A 85 -10.68 1.73 2.29
N ARG A 86 -9.68 2.23 1.59
CA ARG A 86 -9.73 2.45 0.14
C ARG A 86 -9.12 1.28 -0.60
N ASP A 87 -9.59 1.12 -1.82
CA ASP A 87 -8.96 0.23 -2.77
C ASP A 87 -7.62 0.82 -3.21
N PRO A 88 -6.49 0.11 -3.03
CA PRO A 88 -5.19 0.57 -3.52
C PRO A 88 -5.14 0.74 -5.04
N ALA A 89 -6.05 0.11 -5.79
CA ALA A 89 -6.13 0.23 -7.25
C ALA A 89 -6.88 1.49 -7.73
N GLN A 90 -7.56 2.21 -6.83
CA GLN A 90 -8.34 3.39 -7.19
C GLN A 90 -7.61 4.68 -6.79
N PRO A 91 -7.17 5.52 -7.77
CA PRO A 91 -6.52 6.78 -7.46
C PRO A 91 -7.48 7.75 -6.75
N LEU A 92 -6.90 8.64 -5.93
CA LEU A 92 -7.62 9.63 -5.15
C LEU A 92 -8.36 10.61 -6.08
N ALA A 93 -9.67 10.45 -6.25
CA ALA A 93 -10.48 11.47 -6.91
C ALA A 93 -10.64 12.67 -5.95
N GLY A 94 -9.76 13.66 -6.11
CA GLY A 94 -9.82 14.95 -5.44
C GLY A 94 -8.57 15.27 -4.61
N ASP A 95 -7.60 15.95 -5.23
CA ASP A 95 -7.06 17.24 -4.78
C ASP A 95 -6.07 17.83 -5.84
N GLU A 96 -6.48 17.94 -7.11
CA GLU A 96 -5.80 18.81 -8.10
C GLU A 96 -6.29 20.27 -7.99
N ALA A 97 -6.72 20.72 -6.82
CA ALA A 97 -7.34 22.04 -6.63
C ALA A 97 -6.48 23.05 -5.84
N ASP A 98 -5.23 22.72 -5.47
CA ASP A 98 -4.33 23.67 -4.79
C ASP A 98 -2.85 23.55 -5.18
N PHE A 99 -2.60 23.25 -6.46
CA PHE A 99 -1.46 23.89 -7.12
C PHE A 99 -2.01 25.17 -7.75
N PRO A 100 -1.38 26.35 -7.59
CA PRO A 100 -1.80 27.51 -8.38
C PRO A 100 -1.76 27.05 -9.82
N ALA A 101 -2.92 27.08 -10.47
CA ALA A 101 -3.09 26.66 -11.84
C ALA A 101 -1.98 27.34 -12.65
N ARG A 102 -0.90 26.60 -12.95
CA ARG A 102 -0.12 26.91 -14.13
C ARG A 102 -1.11 26.65 -15.24
N HIS A 103 -1.70 27.76 -15.70
CA HIS A 103 -2.62 27.87 -16.81
C HIS A 103 -2.78 26.54 -17.56
N ALA A 104 -3.91 25.88 -17.37
CA ALA A 104 -4.32 24.83 -18.27
C ALA A 104 -4.20 25.40 -19.70
N PRO A 105 -3.53 24.73 -20.65
CA PRO A 105 -3.53 25.15 -22.03
C PRO A 105 -4.90 24.80 -22.62
N GLY A 106 -5.88 25.64 -22.28
CA GLY A 106 -7.28 25.51 -22.68
C GLY A 106 -7.93 26.83 -23.05
N ASP A 107 -7.12 27.90 -23.15
CA ASP A 107 -7.52 29.19 -23.74
C ASP A 107 -6.56 29.48 -24.90
N LEU A 108 -6.63 28.61 -25.91
CA LEU A 108 -6.08 28.84 -27.25
C LEU A 108 -7.13 28.36 -28.26
N ASP A 109 -8.27 29.06 -28.25
CA ASP A 109 -9.13 29.19 -29.44
C ASP A 109 -8.27 29.82 -30.55
N GLY A 110 -7.48 29.00 -31.27
CA GLY A 110 -6.60 29.49 -32.32
C GLY A 110 -5.40 28.65 -32.76
N MET A 111 -5.08 27.48 -32.17
CA MET A 111 -3.96 26.64 -32.63
C MET A 111 -4.43 25.25 -33.10
N PRO A 112 -3.97 24.74 -34.26
CA PRO A 112 -4.41 23.45 -34.77
C PRO A 112 -3.92 22.32 -33.86
N GLY A 113 -4.83 21.40 -33.56
CA GLY A 113 -4.75 20.48 -32.43
C GLY A 113 -3.58 19.50 -32.43
N VAL A 114 -3.07 19.23 -31.24
CA VAL A 114 -2.34 18.00 -30.95
C VAL A 114 -3.36 17.02 -30.40
N ALA A 115 -3.90 16.18 -31.29
CA ALA A 115 -4.69 15.03 -30.86
C ALA A 115 -3.83 14.13 -29.94
N PRO A 116 -4.44 13.50 -28.92
CA PRO A 116 -3.71 12.58 -28.05
C PRO A 116 -3.06 11.45 -28.88
N PRO A 117 -1.88 10.95 -28.48
CA PRO A 117 -1.18 9.90 -29.21
C PRO A 117 -2.05 8.64 -29.28
N GLN A 118 -2.32 8.18 -30.50
CA GLN A 118 -3.30 7.12 -30.80
C GLN A 118 -2.88 5.72 -30.28
N ASP A 119 -1.63 5.58 -29.83
CA ASP A 119 -1.04 4.31 -29.40
C ASP A 119 -1.58 3.81 -28.04
N LEU A 120 -2.23 4.68 -27.27
CA LEU A 120 -2.92 4.31 -26.02
C LEU A 120 -4.07 3.30 -26.23
N ALA A 121 -4.63 3.22 -27.44
CA ALA A 121 -5.68 2.26 -27.78
C ALA A 121 -5.13 0.89 -28.23
N ARG A 122 -3.80 0.76 -28.36
CA ARG A 122 -3.17 -0.49 -28.77
C ARG A 122 -2.94 -1.38 -27.55
N PRO A 123 -3.46 -2.62 -27.52
CA PRO A 123 -3.18 -3.54 -26.42
C PRO A 123 -1.67 -3.87 -26.40
N ASP A 124 -1.02 -3.54 -25.29
CA ASP A 124 0.41 -3.74 -25.06
C ASP A 124 0.72 -5.25 -24.89
N PRO A 125 1.64 -5.85 -25.67
CA PRO A 125 2.04 -7.25 -25.51
C PRO A 125 2.69 -7.56 -24.15
N PHE A 126 3.15 -6.56 -23.39
CA PHE A 126 3.62 -6.77 -22.01
C PHE A 126 2.48 -6.91 -20.98
N ARG A 127 1.22 -6.68 -21.38
CA ARG A 127 0.02 -6.81 -20.55
C ARG A 127 -0.76 -8.09 -20.78
N GLU A 128 -0.16 -9.12 -21.40
CA GLU A 128 -0.84 -10.40 -21.63
C GLU A 128 -1.50 -10.95 -20.36
N THR A 129 -2.81 -11.16 -20.48
CA THR A 129 -3.71 -11.65 -19.46
C THR A 129 -3.45 -13.13 -19.21
N GLY A 130 -2.86 -13.45 -18.03
CA GLY A 130 -2.95 -14.75 -17.38
C GLY A 130 -2.05 -15.88 -17.91
N ALA A 131 -0.81 -15.96 -17.44
CA ALA A 131 -0.07 -17.23 -17.23
C ALA A 131 1.22 -16.98 -16.42
N GLY A 132 1.30 -17.56 -15.21
CA GLY A 132 2.54 -17.89 -14.49
C GLY A 132 3.58 -16.77 -14.26
N ALA A 133 3.52 -16.09 -13.12
CA ALA A 133 4.71 -15.41 -12.61
C ALA A 133 5.78 -16.47 -12.26
N PRO A 134 7.04 -16.33 -12.72
CA PRO A 134 8.10 -17.26 -12.35
C PRO A 134 8.37 -17.11 -10.85
N VAL A 135 8.28 -18.24 -10.13
CA VAL A 135 8.80 -18.36 -8.77
C VAL A 135 10.27 -17.96 -8.79
N VAL A 136 10.58 -16.84 -8.15
CA VAL A 136 11.96 -16.42 -7.92
C VAL A 136 12.57 -17.41 -6.93
N SER A 137 13.35 -18.35 -7.45
CA SER A 137 14.10 -19.33 -6.66
C SER A 137 15.27 -18.61 -5.98
N PHE A 138 15.16 -18.41 -4.66
CA PHE A 138 16.30 -17.95 -3.87
C PHE A 138 17.29 -19.10 -3.69
N PRO A 139 18.60 -18.89 -3.94
CA PRO A 139 19.60 -19.92 -3.70
C PRO A 139 19.70 -20.19 -2.20
N ALA A 140 19.60 -21.48 -1.82
CA ALA A 140 19.84 -21.94 -0.47
C ALA A 140 21.29 -21.59 -0.08
N MET A 141 21.46 -20.57 0.77
CA MET A 141 22.76 -20.30 1.37
C MET A 141 23.06 -21.46 2.32
N THR A 142 23.86 -22.38 1.80
CA THR A 142 24.35 -23.55 2.48
C THR A 142 25.51 -23.08 3.36
N GLY A 143 25.35 -23.21 4.68
CA GLY A 143 26.47 -23.06 5.60
C GLY A 143 26.09 -22.44 6.94
N LEU A 144 25.77 -23.30 7.92
CA LEU A 144 26.55 -23.35 9.16
C LEU A 144 26.19 -24.61 9.99
N THR A 145 27.08 -25.58 9.89
CA THR A 145 27.64 -26.46 10.93
C THR A 145 26.88 -26.65 12.25
N MET A 146 26.59 -27.92 12.52
CA MET A 146 26.28 -28.53 13.82
C MET A 146 27.32 -28.17 14.89
N LEU A 147 26.88 -27.73 16.07
CA LEU A 147 27.66 -27.83 17.30
C LEU A 147 26.75 -27.99 18.52
N GLY A 148 26.85 -29.15 19.19
CA GLY A 148 26.57 -29.28 20.62
C GLY A 148 25.28 -30.00 21.00
N GLY A 149 25.44 -31.19 21.59
CA GLY A 149 24.41 -31.95 22.29
C GLY A 149 24.66 -33.44 22.26
#